data_AF-A0A7C3CQM2-F1
#
_entry.id   AF-A0A7C3CQM2-F1
#
_cell.length_a   1.000
_cell.length_b   1.000
_cell.length_c   1.000
_cell.angle_alpha   90.00
_cell.angle_beta   90.00
_cell.angle_gamma   90.00
#
_symmetry.space_group_name_H-M   'P 1'
#
loop_
_entity.id
_entity.type
_entity.pdbx_description
1 polymer ?
#
loop_
_entity_poly.entity_id
_entity_poly.type
_entity_poly.pdbx_seq_one_letter_code
_entity_poly.pdbx_strand_id
1 'polypeptide(L)' 'MKVTKLDHLVLTVRDIEETKIFYKTVLGMEPILFGEGRVA' A
#
# COMPACT_ATOMS: atom_id res chain seq x y z
N MET A 1 -24.39 -9.83 -11.60
CA MET A 1 -23.01 -9.31 -11.39
C MET A 1 -22.23 -10.28 -10.52
N LYS A 2 -21.01 -10.67 -10.90
CA LYS A 2 -20.08 -11.47 -10.08
C LYS A 2 -18.81 -10.66 -9.84
N VAL A 3 -18.33 -10.61 -8.60
CA VAL A 3 -17.02 -10.01 -8.27
C VAL A 3 -15.92 -10.93 -8.79
N THR A 4 -14.91 -10.39 -9.46
CA THR A 4 -13.85 -11.17 -10.12
C THR A 4 -12.52 -11.14 -9.36
N LYS A 5 -12.21 -10.04 -8.66
CA LYS A 5 -11.00 -9.91 -7.82
C LYS A 5 -11.08 -8.69 -6.89
N LEU A 6 -10.19 -8.66 -5.91
CA LEU A 6 -9.86 -7.47 -5.15
C LEU A 6 -8.84 -6.63 -5.94
N ASP A 7 -9.06 -5.33 -6.00
CA ASP A 7 -8.23 -4.41 -6.80
C ASP A 7 -7.30 -3.58 -5.92
N HIS A 8 -7.85 -2.91 -4.89
CA HIS A 8 -7.09 -2.08 -3.96
C HIS A 8 -7.60 -2.26 -2.53
N LEU A 9 -6.69 -2.21 -1.55
CA LEU A 9 -6.99 -2.27 -0.12
C LEU A 9 -6.34 -1.08 0.57
N VAL A 10 -7.14 -0.23 1.21
CA VAL A 10 -6.65 0.92 1.98
C VAL A 10 -6.58 0.53 3.45
N LEU A 11 -5.42 0.72 4.06
CA LEU A 11 -5.15 0.38 5.45
C LEU A 11 -4.86 1.64 6.26
N THR A 12 -5.44 1.74 7.46
CA THR A 12 -4.98 2.70 8.46
C THR A 12 -3.84 2.06 9.23
N VAL A 13 -2.67 2.68 9.18
CA VAL A 13 -1.45 2.17 9.81
C VAL A 13 -0.96 3.15 10.87
N ARG A 14 -0.17 2.65 11.80
CA ARG A 14 0.39 3.46 12.89
C ARG A 14 1.48 4.42 12.39
N ASP A 15 2.32 3.96 11.46
CA ASP A 15 3.43 4.72 10.88
C ASP A 15 3.59 4.38 9.38
N ILE A 16 3.57 5.40 8.53
CA ILE A 16 3.65 5.24 7.07
C ILE A 16 5.05 4.82 6.63
N GLU A 17 6.11 5.37 7.23
CA GLU A 17 7.49 5.08 6.84
C GLU A 17 7.88 3.66 7.23
N GLU A 18 7.51 3.21 8.42
CA GLU A 18 7.73 1.83 8.86
C GLU A 18 6.97 0.84 7.95
N THR A 19 5.72 1.16 7.62
CA THR A 19 4.90 0.35 6.71
C THR A 19 5.53 0.28 5.31
N LYS A 20 5.97 1.42 4.77
CA LYS A 20 6.62 1.49 3.44
C LYS A 20 7.86 0.60 3.38
N ILE A 21 8.69 0.61 4.43
CA ILE A 21 9.87 -0.26 4.53
C ILE A 21 9.46 -1.73 4.58
N PHE A 22 8.44 -2.09 5.36
CA PHE A 22 7.94 -3.47 5.43
C PHE A 22 7.47 -3.97 4.05
N TYR A 23 6.63 -3.20 3.37
CA TYR A 23 6.12 -3.56 2.03
C TYR A 23 7.26 -3.67 1.01
N LYS A 24 8.29 -2.83 1.11
CA LYS A 24 9.47 -2.90 0.24
C LYS A 24 10.39 -4.08 0.51
N THR A 25 10.71 -4.31 1.78
CA THR A 25 11.78 -5.25 2.17
C THR A 25 11.28 -6.67 2.41
N VAL A 26 10.08 -6.82 2.96
CA VAL A 26 9.50 -8.12 3.31
C VAL A 26 8.63 -8.64 2.17
N LEU A 27 7.79 -7.77 1.60
CA LEU A 27 6.87 -8.16 0.52
C LEU A 27 7.44 -7.93 -0.89
N GLY A 28 8.59 -7.25 -1.00
CA GLY A 28 9.25 -6.99 -2.28
C GLY A 28 8.45 -6.06 -3.21
N MET A 29 7.60 -5.20 -2.65
CA MET A 29 6.78 -4.25 -3.39
C MET A 29 7.51 -2.92 -3.58
N GLU A 30 7.21 -2.17 -4.66
CA GLU A 30 7.79 -0.85 -4.85
C GLU A 30 6.79 0.22 -4.40
N PRO A 31 7.15 1.11 -3.46
CA PRO A 31 6.24 2.14 -2.99
C PRO A 31 6.00 3.22 -4.03
N ILE A 32 4.75 3.60 -4.21
CA ILE A 32 4.31 4.65 -5.14
C ILE A 32 3.77 5.83 -4.32
N LEU A 33 4.39 6.99 -4.53
CA LEU A 33 3.88 8.26 -4.01
C LEU A 33 2.82 8.81 -4.97
N PHE A 34 1.60 8.90 -4.46
CA PHE A 34 0.51 9.60 -5.11
C PHE A 34 0.47 11.05 -4.64
N GLY A 35 -0.14 11.92 -5.44
CA GLY A 35 -0.37 13.32 -5.05
C GLY A 35 -1.04 13.44 -3.67
N GLU A 36 -0.84 14.59 -3.03
CA GLU A 36 -1.32 14.88 -1.67
C GLU A 36 -0.72 13.99 -0.57
N GLY A 37 0.46 13.39 -0.81
CA GLY A 37 1.19 12.63 0.21
C GLY A 37 0.64 11.23 0.48
N ARG A 38 -0.19 10.69 -0.43
CA ARG A 38 -0.72 9.33 -0.33
C ARG A 38 0.35 8.32 -0.77
N VAL A 39 0.39 7.16 -0.10
CA VAL A 39 1.37 6.09 -0.36
C VAL A 39 0.63 4.79 -0.66
N ALA A 40 1.05 4.07 -1.71
CA ALA A 40 0.67 2.67 -1.94
C ALA A 40 1.90 1.79 -2.20
#